data_AF-F0YN57-F1
#
_entry.id   AF-F0YN57-F1
#
_cell.length_a   1.000
_cell.length_b   1.000
_cell.length_c   1.000
_cell.angle_alpha   90.00
_cell.angle_beta   90.00
_cell.angle_gamma   90.00
#
_symmetry.space_group_name_H-M   'P 1'
#
loop_
_entity.id
_entity.type
_entity.pdbx_description
1 polymer ?
#
loop_
_entity_poly.entity_id
_entity_poly.type
_entity_poly.pdbx_seq_one_letter_code
_entity_poly.pdbx_strand_id
1 'polypeptide(L)'
;LVSRVVDGVIVISYNRPKEKNAFDAAVSGALITLLAMISADTSTLAVIITGRGAYFCTAAKFDEMLRPLRPMELLGSLTAGSLALFDSFLNLSKPIVAAVNGSAFGGGVTQATLCDSAVSSRHAKYSLPFSR
;
A
#
# COMPACT_ATOMS: atom_id res chain seq x y z
N LEU A 1 -1.47 -10.26 0.01
CA LEU A 1 -0.85 -9.76 1.25
C LEU A 1 -0.58 -10.94 2.16
N VAL A 2 0.40 -10.86 3.04
CA VAL A 2 0.54 -11.79 4.18
C VAL A 2 0.67 -10.96 5.46
N SER A 3 0.08 -11.42 6.55
CA SER A 3 0.16 -10.75 7.85
C SER A 3 0.66 -11.71 8.93
N ARG A 4 1.33 -11.16 9.94
CA ARG A 4 1.69 -11.88 11.17
C ARG A 4 1.58 -10.94 12.37
N VAL A 5 1.37 -11.50 13.55
CA VAL A 5 1.29 -10.74 14.81
C VAL A 5 2.57 -10.98 15.61
N VAL A 6 3.15 -9.93 16.17
CA VAL A 6 4.29 -9.99 17.10
C VAL A 6 4.02 -9.00 18.22
N ASP A 7 3.85 -9.48 19.44
CA ASP A 7 3.64 -8.64 20.65
C ASP A 7 2.58 -7.53 20.47
N GLY A 8 1.44 -7.88 19.87
CA GLY A 8 0.34 -6.93 19.59
C GLY A 8 0.54 -6.02 18.38
N VAL A 9 1.65 -6.17 17.64
CA VAL A 9 1.91 -5.45 16.39
C VAL A 9 1.59 -6.34 15.19
N ILE A 10 0.76 -5.83 14.27
CA ILE A 10 0.45 -6.53 13.02
C ILE A 10 1.44 -6.09 11.94
N VAL A 11 2.20 -7.04 11.39
CA VAL A 11 3.11 -6.81 10.28
C VAL A 11 2.46 -7.28 8.99
N ILE A 12 2.08 -6.34 8.14
CA ILE A 12 1.52 -6.55 6.81
C ILE A 12 2.67 -6.52 5.80
N SER A 13 2.75 -7.54 4.93
CA SER A 13 3.72 -7.57 3.84
C SER A 13 3.07 -7.70 2.48
N TYR A 14 3.47 -6.84 1.55
CA TYR A 14 3.32 -7.12 0.13
C TYR A 14 4.14 -8.37 -0.22
N ASN A 15 3.49 -9.32 -0.90
CA ASN A 15 4.05 -10.65 -1.16
C ASN A 15 3.93 -11.02 -2.64
N ARG A 16 4.33 -10.09 -3.52
CA ARG A 16 4.48 -10.34 -4.96
C ARG A 16 5.89 -9.93 -5.41
N PRO A 17 6.96 -10.51 -4.83
CA PRO A 17 8.33 -10.03 -5.05
C PRO A 17 8.78 -10.12 -6.52
N LYS A 18 8.28 -11.10 -7.28
CA LYS A 18 8.54 -11.25 -8.72
C LYS A 18 7.95 -10.10 -9.55
N GLU A 19 6.87 -9.49 -9.08
CA GLU A 19 6.19 -8.34 -9.68
C GLU A 19 6.58 -7.03 -8.96
N LYS A 20 7.69 -7.02 -8.22
CA LYS A 20 8.16 -5.86 -7.45
C LYS A 20 7.12 -5.34 -6.45
N ASN A 21 6.27 -6.24 -5.96
CA ASN A 21 5.17 -5.92 -5.05
C ASN A 21 4.17 -4.91 -5.64
N ALA A 22 3.92 -4.98 -6.95
CA ALA A 22 2.83 -4.25 -7.59
C ALA A 22 1.50 -4.47 -6.87
N PHE A 23 0.80 -3.40 -6.49
CA PHE A 23 -0.60 -3.49 -6.04
C PHE A 23 -1.57 -3.17 -7.17
N ASP A 24 -2.55 -4.04 -7.35
CA ASP A 24 -3.70 -3.88 -8.24
C ASP A 24 -4.97 -3.60 -7.41
N ALA A 25 -6.13 -3.52 -8.06
CA ALA A 25 -7.41 -3.33 -7.38
C ALA A 25 -7.71 -4.41 -6.32
N ALA A 26 -7.27 -5.66 -6.54
CA ALA A 26 -7.50 -6.75 -5.60
C ALA A 26 -6.63 -6.59 -4.34
N VAL A 27 -5.36 -6.20 -4.49
CA VAL A 27 -4.47 -5.90 -3.36
C VAL A 27 -4.97 -4.68 -2.58
N SER A 28 -5.41 -3.62 -3.27
CA SER A 28 -5.99 -2.44 -2.62
C SER A 28 -7.25 -2.80 -1.82
N GLY A 29 -8.17 -3.56 -2.40
CA GLY A 29 -9.37 -4.02 -1.70
C GLY A 29 -9.05 -4.86 -0.46
N ALA A 30 -8.11 -5.81 -0.60
CA ALA A 30 -7.66 -6.62 0.53
C ALA A 30 -7.01 -5.77 1.64
N LEU A 31 -6.27 -4.72 1.28
CA LEU A 31 -5.65 -3.83 2.25
C LEU A 31 -6.69 -2.97 2.98
N ILE A 32 -7.68 -2.43 2.27
CA ILE A 32 -8.81 -1.68 2.86
C ILE A 32 -9.54 -2.55 3.88
N THR A 33 -9.93 -3.77 3.50
CA THR A 33 -10.61 -4.70 4.40
C THR A 33 -9.76 -5.02 5.63
N LEU A 34 -8.47 -5.28 5.43
CA LEU A 34 -7.56 -5.61 6.52
C LEU A 34 -7.39 -4.43 7.49
N LEU A 35 -7.18 -3.21 7.00
CA LEU A 35 -7.05 -2.02 7.85
C LEU A 35 -8.33 -1.74 8.65
N ALA A 36 -9.50 -1.95 8.05
CA ALA A 36 -10.78 -1.84 8.76
C ALA A 36 -10.89 -2.86 9.91
N MET A 37 -10.52 -4.12 9.67
CA MET A 37 -10.50 -5.16 10.71
C MET A 37 -9.51 -4.82 11.84
N ILE A 38 -8.33 -4.32 11.50
CA ILE A 38 -7.32 -3.92 12.47
C ILE A 38 -7.80 -2.75 13.33
N SER A 39 -8.49 -1.79 12.72
CA SER A 39 -9.05 -0.65 13.45
C SER A 39 -10.05 -1.09 14.53
N ALA A 40 -10.83 -2.13 14.25
CA ALA A 40 -11.82 -2.67 15.19
C ALA A 40 -11.21 -3.59 16.28
N ASP A 41 -9.99 -4.10 16.08
CA ASP A 41 -9.35 -5.02 17.01
C ASP A 41 -8.68 -4.27 18.17
N THR A 42 -9.18 -4.49 19.39
CA THR A 42 -8.64 -3.89 20.61
C THR A 42 -7.31 -4.50 21.05
N SER A 43 -6.96 -5.69 20.58
CA SER A 43 -5.68 -6.35 20.90
C SER A 43 -4.51 -5.82 20.05
N THR A 44 -4.80 -5.20 18.90
CA THR A 44 -3.78 -4.59 18.05
C THR A 44 -3.34 -3.24 18.59
N LEU A 45 -2.03 -3.10 18.81
CA LEU A 45 -1.37 -1.89 19.31
C LEU A 45 -0.88 -0.99 18.17
N ALA A 46 -0.35 -1.58 17.10
CA ALA A 46 0.20 -0.86 15.95
C ALA A 46 0.28 -1.74 14.70
N VAL A 47 0.52 -1.10 13.56
CA VAL A 47 0.69 -1.74 12.26
C VAL A 47 2.06 -1.40 11.68
N ILE A 48 2.71 -2.40 11.10
CA ILE A 48 3.87 -2.21 10.22
C ILE A 48 3.47 -2.67 8.83
N ILE A 49 3.70 -1.85 7.82
CA ILE A 49 3.57 -2.25 6.41
C ILE A 49 4.95 -2.32 5.75
N THR A 50 5.21 -3.39 5.00
CA THR A 50 6.50 -3.63 4.34
C THR A 50 6.35 -4.46 3.06
N GLY A 51 7.44 -4.65 2.32
CA GLY A 51 7.50 -5.54 1.16
C GLY A 51 8.37 -6.76 1.41
N ARG A 52 8.05 -7.89 0.75
CA ARG A 52 8.97 -9.04 0.68
C ARG A 52 9.93 -8.90 -0.49
N GLY A 53 11.16 -9.36 -0.29
CA GLY A 53 12.21 -9.30 -1.31
C GLY A 53 12.87 -7.91 -1.42
N ALA A 54 13.32 -7.57 -2.62
CA ALA A 54 14.14 -6.38 -2.88
C ALA A 54 13.35 -5.05 -3.02
N TYR A 55 12.03 -5.12 -3.07
CA TYR A 55 11.16 -3.96 -3.25
C TYR A 55 10.25 -3.80 -2.04
N PHE A 56 9.96 -2.55 -1.68
CA PHE A 56 8.85 -2.26 -0.79
C PHE A 56 7.55 -2.50 -1.55
N CYS A 57 7.28 -1.63 -2.52
CA CYS A 57 6.08 -1.68 -3.32
C CYS A 57 6.21 -0.80 -4.56
N THR A 58 5.74 -1.28 -5.70
CA THR A 58 5.49 -0.45 -6.88
C THR A 58 3.98 -0.29 -7.03
N ALA A 59 3.48 0.84 -7.53
CA ALA A 59 2.09 0.85 -8.01
C ALA A 59 1.95 -0.06 -9.24
N ALA A 60 0.72 -0.53 -9.51
CA ALA A 60 0.40 -1.21 -10.77
C ALA A 60 0.79 -0.37 -11.99
N LYS A 61 1.09 -1.08 -13.09
CA LYS A 61 1.30 -0.47 -14.39
C LYS A 61 0.00 0.17 -14.88
N PHE A 62 0.10 1.37 -15.45
CA PHE A 62 -1.00 2.02 -16.17
C PHE A 62 -1.63 1.12 -17.25
N ASP A 63 -0.89 0.14 -17.78
CA ASP A 63 -1.37 -0.81 -18.79
C ASP A 63 -2.58 -1.65 -18.32
N GLU A 64 -2.67 -2.01 -17.04
CA GLU A 64 -3.84 -2.74 -16.49
C GLU A 64 -5.06 -1.82 -16.27
N MET A 65 -4.83 -0.50 -16.27
CA MET A 65 -5.90 0.50 -16.17
C MET A 65 -6.52 0.80 -17.54
N LEU A 66 -5.96 0.31 -18.65
CA LEU A 66 -6.54 0.41 -20.00
C LEU A 66 -7.63 -0.66 -20.21
N ARG A 67 -8.66 -0.66 -19.38
CA ARG A 67 -9.93 -1.33 -19.72
C ARG A 67 -10.60 -0.57 -20.87
N PRO A 68 -11.44 -1.21 -21.70
CA PRO A 68 -12.25 -0.55 -22.73
C PRO A 68 -13.42 0.24 -22.09
N LEU A 69 -13.12 1.07 -21.09
CA LEU A 69 -14.04 2.02 -20.48
C LEU A 69 -13.91 3.35 -21.23
N ARG A 70 -14.99 4.13 -21.30
CA ARG A 70 -14.88 5.50 -21.79
C ARG A 70 -13.94 6.28 -20.87
N PRO A 71 -13.10 7.21 -21.38
CA PRO A 71 -12.07 7.88 -20.59
C PRO A 71 -12.55 8.48 -19.25
N MET A 72 -13.75 9.04 -19.22
CA MET A 72 -14.35 9.61 -17.99
C MET A 72 -14.77 8.56 -16.96
N GLU A 73 -15.28 7.42 -17.40
CA GLU A 73 -15.69 6.33 -16.51
C GLU A 73 -14.47 5.64 -15.90
N LEU A 74 -13.42 5.48 -16.71
CA LEU A 74 -12.13 5.01 -16.24
C LEU A 74 -11.56 5.96 -15.18
N LEU A 75 -11.49 7.25 -15.47
CA LEU A 75 -10.99 8.25 -14.52
C LEU A 75 -11.78 8.25 -13.21
N GLY A 76 -13.11 8.18 -13.29
CA GLY A 76 -13.97 8.12 -12.10
C GLY A 76 -13.71 6.88 -11.24
N SER A 77 -13.61 5.70 -11.85
CA SER A 77 -13.34 4.45 -11.13
C SER A 77 -11.97 4.43 -10.45
N LEU A 78 -10.94 4.92 -11.15
CA LEU A 78 -9.58 4.99 -10.61
C LEU A 78 -9.49 5.97 -9.45
N THR A 79 -10.17 7.11 -9.57
CA THR A 79 -10.24 8.11 -8.51
C THR A 79 -10.95 7.55 -7.29
N ALA A 80 -12.13 6.95 -7.46
CA ALA A 80 -12.89 6.37 -6.35
C ALA A 80 -12.12 5.26 -5.61
N GLY A 81 -11.48 4.35 -6.35
CA GLY A 81 -10.67 3.28 -5.75
C GLY A 81 -9.43 3.81 -5.01
N SER A 82 -8.79 4.84 -5.54
CA SER A 82 -7.63 5.48 -4.89
C SER A 82 -8.04 6.22 -3.62
N LEU A 83 -9.17 6.94 -3.65
CA LEU A 83 -9.71 7.65 -2.49
C LEU A 83 -10.05 6.69 -1.35
N ALA A 84 -10.77 5.60 -1.63
CA ALA A 84 -11.10 4.60 -0.61
C ALA A 84 -9.86 3.99 0.04
N LEU A 85 -8.80 3.78 -0.74
CA LEU A 85 -7.52 3.32 -0.20
C LEU A 85 -6.89 4.39 0.69
N PHE A 86 -6.83 5.65 0.24
CA PHE A 86 -6.26 6.74 1.04
C PHE A 86 -7.01 6.91 2.36
N ASP A 87 -8.34 6.92 2.31
CA ASP A 87 -9.20 7.03 3.49
C ASP A 87 -8.95 5.89 4.49
N SER A 88 -8.66 4.66 4.01
CA SER A 88 -8.36 3.54 4.90
C SER A 88 -7.07 3.71 5.70
N PHE A 89 -6.07 4.41 5.15
CA PHE A 89 -4.85 4.76 5.89
C PHE A 89 -5.10 5.94 6.82
N LEU A 90 -5.71 7.01 6.29
CA LEU A 90 -5.90 8.27 7.03
C LEU A 90 -6.86 8.14 8.22
N ASN A 91 -7.82 7.21 8.16
CA ASN A 91 -8.79 6.98 9.23
C ASN A 91 -8.47 5.74 10.09
N LEU A 92 -7.28 5.15 9.93
CA LEU A 92 -6.87 4.03 10.77
C LEU A 92 -6.73 4.48 12.23
N SER A 93 -7.42 3.82 13.16
CA SER A 93 -7.40 4.20 14.59
C SER A 93 -6.12 3.77 15.33
N LYS A 94 -5.21 3.08 14.63
CA LYS A 94 -3.98 2.49 15.17
C LYS A 94 -2.77 3.14 14.48
N PRO A 95 -1.66 3.38 15.20
CA PRO A 95 -0.43 3.85 14.58
C PRO A 95 0.04 2.90 13.48
N ILE A 96 0.45 3.44 12.34
CA ILE A 96 0.97 2.69 11.20
C ILE A 96 2.33 3.21 10.75
N VAL A 97 3.30 2.30 10.63
CA VAL A 97 4.67 2.60 10.19
C VAL A 97 5.00 1.87 8.90
N ALA A 98 5.49 2.61 7.91
CA ALA A 98 6.08 2.02 6.71
C ALA A 98 7.52 1.57 6.99
N ALA A 99 7.76 0.27 7.01
CA ALA A 99 9.11 -0.30 6.99
C ALA A 99 9.56 -0.48 5.54
N VAL A 100 10.21 0.54 4.97
CA VAL A 100 10.61 0.58 3.56
C VAL A 100 11.91 -0.20 3.35
N ASN A 101 11.76 -1.51 3.17
CA ASN A 101 12.83 -2.49 3.02
C ASN A 101 13.61 -2.39 1.71
N GLY A 102 13.07 -1.71 0.70
CA GLY A 102 13.61 -1.68 -0.64
C GLY A 102 13.05 -0.54 -1.48
N SER A 103 13.18 -0.62 -2.80
CA SER A 103 12.72 0.47 -3.67
C SER A 103 11.19 0.61 -3.66
N ALA A 104 10.71 1.85 -3.68
CA ALA A 104 9.31 2.25 -3.75
C ALA A 104 9.08 3.17 -4.96
N PHE A 105 8.03 2.92 -5.75
CA PHE A 105 7.76 3.65 -6.99
C PHE A 105 6.28 4.06 -7.12
N GLY A 106 6.05 5.30 -7.57
CA GLY A 106 4.71 5.84 -7.83
C GLY A 106 3.82 5.74 -6.60
N GLY A 107 2.66 5.09 -6.73
CA GLY A 107 1.75 4.84 -5.62
C GLY A 107 2.35 4.04 -4.46
N GLY A 108 3.44 3.29 -4.66
CA GLY A 108 4.19 2.67 -3.55
C GLY A 108 4.88 3.70 -2.66
N VAL A 109 5.36 4.81 -3.23
CA VAL A 109 5.84 5.97 -2.45
C VAL A 109 4.66 6.66 -1.77
N THR A 110 3.55 6.85 -2.49
CA THR A 110 2.32 7.46 -1.93
C THR A 110 1.83 6.70 -0.70
N GLN A 111 1.79 5.37 -0.73
CA GLN A 111 1.40 4.57 0.43
C GLN A 111 2.36 4.72 1.60
N ALA A 112 3.67 4.78 1.35
CA ALA A 112 4.64 5.03 2.42
C ALA A 112 4.42 6.41 3.07
N THR A 113 4.03 7.42 2.29
CA THR A 113 3.71 8.76 2.79
C THR A 113 2.34 8.88 3.48
N LEU A 114 1.45 7.90 3.30
CA LEU A 114 0.17 7.83 4.02
C LEU A 114 0.31 7.22 5.42
N CYS A 115 1.46 6.63 5.74
CA CYS A 115 1.74 6.11 7.07
C CYS A 115 2.17 7.24 8.01
N ASP A 116 1.97 7.08 9.32
CA ASP A 116 2.36 8.08 10.33
C ASP A 116 3.87 8.32 10.37
N SER A 117 4.65 7.28 10.07
CA SER A 117 6.10 7.35 9.98
C SER A 117 6.64 6.33 8.98
N ALA A 118 7.84 6.58 8.48
CA ALA A 118 8.57 5.69 7.59
C ALA A 118 9.98 5.44 8.12
N VAL A 119 10.37 4.17 8.17
CA VAL A 119 11.73 3.71 8.47
C VAL A 119 12.29 3.06 7.21
N SER A 120 13.35 3.63 6.68
CA SER A 120 13.91 3.22 5.39
C SER A 120 15.21 2.44 5.57
N SER A 121 15.36 1.35 4.80
CA SER A 121 16.67 0.73 4.65
C SER A 121 17.65 1.70 3.97
N ARG A 122 18.96 1.54 4.21
CA ARG A 122 19.99 2.36 3.54
C ARG A 122 20.00 2.23 2.02
N HIS A 123 19.37 1.19 1.47
CA HIS A 123 19.29 0.93 0.04
C HIS A 123 17.89 1.21 -0.55
N ALA A 124 16.97 1.75 0.25
CA ALA A 124 15.67 2.19 -0.24
C ALA A 124 15.85 3.31 -1.26
N LYS A 125 15.08 3.24 -2.35
CA LYS A 125 15.02 4.26 -3.39
C LYS A 125 13.58 4.66 -3.60
N TYR A 126 13.34 5.95 -3.80
CA TYR A 126 12.02 6.51 -4.01
C TYR A 126 11.95 7.17 -5.39
N SER A 127 10.84 6.98 -6.10
CA SER A 127 10.62 7.63 -7.38
C SER A 127 9.14 7.89 -7.63
N LEU A 128 8.82 9.12 -8.02
CA LEU A 128 7.48 9.58 -8.41
C LEU A 128 7.49 9.99 -9.89
N PRO A 129 7.43 9.05 -10.84
CA PRO A 129 7.52 9.36 -12.27
C PRO A 129 6.16 9.83 -12.84
N PHE A 130 5.48 10.78 -12.19
CA PHE A 130 4.15 11.24 -12.63
C PHE A 130 4.22 12.26 -13.78
N SER A 131 5.37 12.90 -13.98
CA SER A 131 5.61 13.92 -15.00
C SER A 131 6.46 13.41 -16.17
N ARG A 132 6.75 12.12 -16.22
CA ARG A 132 7.56 11.48 -17.26
C ARG A 132 6.75 10.48 -18.04
#